data_AF-A0A8D8NZA7-F1
#
_entry.id   AF-A0A8D8NZA7-F1
#
_cell.length_a   1.000
_cell.length_b   1.000
_cell.length_c   1.000
_cell.angle_alpha   90.00
_cell.angle_beta   90.00
_cell.angle_gamma   90.00
#
_symmetry.space_group_name_H-M   'P 1'
#
loop_
_entity.id
_entity.type
_entity.pdbx_description
1 polymer ?
#
loop_
_entity_poly.entity_id
_entity_poly.type
_entity_poly.pdbx_seq_one_letter_code
_entity_poly.pdbx_strand_id
1 'polypeptide(L)'
;YHKIRESDVECVPTCVPPCSNGKCVSPNICECFHGFADSPEVANQCDAVCDPSYANCDNGTCLAPNYCKCNDGYMFQNGRCVPNCDPACINGECSNPNECACLDGFVKN
;
A
#
# COMPACT_ATOMS: atom_id res chain seq x y z
N TYR A 1 10.25 -9.83 -30.57
CA TYR A 1 11.53 -10.53 -30.36
C TYR A 1 12.50 -9.57 -29.70
N HIS A 2 13.23 -10.01 -28.68
CA HIS A 2 14.28 -9.20 -28.06
C HIS A 2 15.56 -10.02 -28.02
N LYS A 3 16.69 -9.40 -28.38
CA LYS A 3 18.00 -10.06 -28.41
C LYS A 3 18.57 -10.07 -26.99
N ILE A 4 18.65 -11.23 -26.36
CA ILE A 4 19.11 -11.37 -24.96
C ILE A 4 20.63 -11.61 -24.90
N ARG A 5 21.19 -12.27 -25.92
CA ARG A 5 22.63 -12.49 -26.12
C ARG A 5 22.99 -12.43 -27.60
N GLU A 6 24.28 -12.35 -27.91
CA GLU A 6 24.78 -12.14 -29.27
C GLU A 6 24.33 -13.23 -30.29
N SER A 7 24.01 -14.44 -29.82
CA SER A 7 23.62 -15.61 -30.62
C SER A 7 22.15 -16.06 -30.50
N ASP A 8 21.42 -15.61 -29.48
CA ASP A 8 20.12 -16.20 -29.14
C ASP A 8 18.98 -15.22 -29.42
N VAL A 9 18.04 -15.65 -30.25
CA VAL A 9 16.80 -14.92 -30.56
C VAL A 9 15.64 -15.60 -29.86
N GLU A 10 15.06 -14.92 -28.88
CA GLU A 10 13.87 -15.38 -28.18
C GLU A 10 12.65 -14.50 -28.54
N CYS A 11 11.54 -15.17 -28.84
CA CYS A 11 10.25 -14.52 -28.99
C CYS A 11 9.61 -14.36 -27.60
N VAL A 12 9.82 -13.19 -26.99
CA VAL A 12 9.18 -12.82 -25.73
C VAL A 12 7.87 -12.06 -25.98
N PRO A 13 6.86 -12.19 -25.09
CA PRO A 13 5.64 -11.39 -25.16
C PRO A 13 5.94 -9.90 -24.94
N THR A 14 5.08 -9.05 -25.51
CA THR A 14 5.20 -7.59 -25.40
C THR A 14 4.01 -7.04 -24.63
N CYS A 15 4.29 -6.18 -23.65
CA CYS A 15 3.28 -5.40 -22.93
C CYS A 15 3.56 -3.91 -23.16
N VAL A 16 2.53 -3.16 -23.58
CA VAL A 16 2.62 -1.70 -23.80
C VAL A 16 1.44 -1.02 -23.10
N PRO A 17 1.67 -0.24 -22.02
CA PRO A 17 2.96 0.02 -21.38
C PRO A 17 3.58 -1.26 -20.75
N PRO A 18 4.89 -1.27 -20.44
CA PRO A 18 5.50 -2.37 -19.71
C PRO A 18 4.80 -2.63 -18.37
N CYS A 19 4.75 -3.89 -17.92
CA CYS A 19 4.16 -4.24 -16.63
C CYS A 19 4.92 -3.56 -15.48
N SER A 20 4.22 -2.86 -14.59
CA SER A 20 4.79 -2.40 -13.31
C SER A 20 4.46 -3.41 -12.21
N ASN A 21 5.47 -3.76 -11.39
CA ASN A 21 5.38 -4.80 -10.34
C ASN A 21 4.84 -6.17 -10.80
N GLY A 22 5.13 -6.53 -12.05
CA GLY A 22 4.75 -7.81 -12.62
C GLY A 22 5.62 -8.21 -13.80
N LYS A 23 5.39 -9.43 -14.30
CA LYS A 23 6.05 -9.99 -15.47
C LYS A 23 5.07 -10.08 -16.63
N CYS A 24 5.48 -9.66 -17.83
CA CYS A 24 4.68 -9.87 -19.04
C CYS A 24 4.72 -11.36 -19.41
N VAL A 25 3.56 -12.04 -19.39
CA VAL A 25 3.45 -13.49 -19.64
C VAL A 25 2.76 -13.81 -20.96
N SER A 26 2.03 -12.86 -21.52
CA SER A 26 1.35 -12.92 -22.81
C SER A 26 1.15 -11.49 -23.34
N PRO A 27 0.88 -11.25 -24.63
CA PRO A 27 0.70 -9.89 -25.14
C PRO A 27 -0.31 -9.07 -24.31
N ASN A 28 0.18 -8.01 -23.67
CA ASN A 28 -0.58 -7.16 -22.73
C ASN A 28 -1.25 -7.89 -21.56
N ILE A 29 -0.68 -9.01 -21.10
CA ILE A 29 -1.11 -9.71 -19.89
C ILE A 29 0.06 -9.77 -18.92
N CYS A 30 -0.13 -9.17 -17.76
CA CYS A 30 0.83 -9.14 -16.66
C CYS A 30 0.50 -10.24 -15.63
N GLU A 31 1.52 -10.93 -15.16
CA GLU A 31 1.46 -11.74 -13.94
C GLU A 31 2.09 -10.92 -12.82
N CYS A 32 1.27 -10.46 -11.86
CA CYS A 32 1.73 -9.64 -10.75
C CYS A 32 2.67 -10.41 -9.81
N PHE A 33 3.67 -9.71 -9.26
CA PHE A 33 4.54 -10.31 -8.26
C PHE A 33 3.79 -10.59 -6.95
N HIS A 34 4.35 -11.47 -6.13
CA HIS A 34 3.75 -11.81 -4.83
C HIS A 34 3.52 -10.56 -3.97
N GLY A 35 2.30 -10.42 -3.45
CA GLY A 35 1.88 -9.24 -2.69
C GLY A 35 1.37 -8.08 -3.54
N PHE A 36 1.23 -8.25 -4.85
CA PHE A 36 0.62 -7.29 -5.76
C PHE A 36 -0.58 -7.92 -6.50
N ALA A 37 -1.51 -7.09 -6.96
CA ALA A 37 -2.68 -7.49 -7.73
C ALA A 37 -2.94 -6.51 -8.88
N ASP A 38 -3.71 -6.93 -9.88
CA ASP A 38 -4.03 -6.08 -11.02
C ASP A 38 -4.68 -4.76 -10.58
N SER A 39 -4.18 -3.66 -11.12
CA SER A 39 -4.75 -2.33 -10.90
C SER A 39 -6.11 -2.22 -11.60
N PRO A 40 -7.16 -1.78 -10.90
CA PRO A 40 -8.45 -1.52 -11.54
C PRO A 40 -8.43 -0.23 -12.40
N GLU A 41 -7.43 0.64 -12.22
CA GLU A 41 -7.41 1.99 -12.80
C GLU A 41 -6.38 2.14 -13.92
N VAL A 42 -5.25 1.41 -13.85
CA VAL A 42 -4.12 1.59 -14.76
C VAL A 42 -3.78 0.28 -15.48
N ALA A 43 -3.78 0.31 -16.82
CA ALA A 43 -3.45 -0.86 -17.62
C ALA A 43 -1.99 -1.31 -17.39
N ASN A 44 -1.77 -2.62 -17.31
CA ASN A 44 -0.47 -3.26 -17.06
C ASN A 44 0.20 -2.79 -15.75
N GLN A 45 -0.58 -2.37 -14.76
CA GLN A 45 -0.10 -1.99 -13.44
C GLN A 45 -0.51 -3.05 -12.42
N CYS A 46 0.44 -3.47 -11.59
CA CYS A 46 0.15 -4.28 -10.41
C CYS A 46 0.32 -3.42 -9.15
N ASP A 47 -0.79 -3.19 -8.45
CA ASP A 47 -0.84 -2.39 -7.23
C ASP A 47 -0.55 -3.24 -5.99
N ALA A 48 0.06 -2.63 -4.98
CA ALA A 48 0.41 -3.32 -3.75
C ALA A 48 -0.84 -3.76 -2.98
N VAL A 49 -0.81 -4.98 -2.45
CA VAL A 49 -1.88 -5.54 -1.63
C VAL A 49 -1.49 -5.43 -0.16
N CYS A 50 -2.37 -4.83 0.63
CA CYS A 50 -2.28 -4.83 2.08
C CYS A 50 -3.41 -5.70 2.63
N ASP A 51 -3.05 -6.87 3.16
CA ASP A 51 -3.99 -7.77 3.80
C ASP A 51 -4.36 -7.17 5.18
N PRO A 52 -5.65 -6.90 5.45
CA PRO A 52 -6.10 -6.30 6.71
C PRO A 52 -5.68 -7.08 7.97
N SER A 53 -5.35 -8.36 7.85
CA SER A 53 -4.85 -9.20 8.93
C SER A 53 -3.42 -8.86 9.35
N TYR A 54 -2.65 -8.21 8.45
CA TYR A 54 -1.25 -7.83 8.66
C TYR A 54 -1.06 -6.31 8.66
N ALA A 55 -1.74 -5.60 7.76
CA ALA A 55 -1.65 -4.16 7.58
C ALA A 55 -3.00 -3.56 7.19
N ASN A 56 -3.61 -2.80 8.09
CA ASN A 56 -4.79 -1.99 7.81
C ASN A 56 -4.36 -0.55 7.44
N CYS A 57 -4.65 -0.15 6.20
CA CYS A 57 -4.32 1.18 5.67
C CYS A 57 -5.53 2.13 5.58
N ASP A 58 -6.59 1.97 6.39
CA ASP A 58 -7.81 2.81 6.31
C ASP A 58 -7.50 4.32 6.44
N ASN A 59 -6.44 4.69 7.16
CA ASN A 59 -5.92 6.06 7.26
C ASN A 59 -4.54 6.21 6.61
N GLY A 60 -4.34 5.57 5.46
CA GLY A 60 -3.10 5.61 4.71
C GLY A 60 -3.27 5.12 3.29
N THR A 61 -2.14 4.84 2.66
CA THR A 61 -2.04 4.28 1.32
C THR A 61 -1.14 3.06 1.35
N CYS A 62 -1.58 1.95 0.78
CA CYS A 62 -0.75 0.77 0.60
C CYS A 62 0.29 1.08 -0.49
N LEU A 63 1.56 1.24 -0.12
CA LEU A 63 2.63 1.56 -1.08
C LEU A 63 3.47 0.34 -1.47
N ALA A 64 3.48 -0.66 -0.59
CA ALA A 64 4.17 -1.93 -0.79
C ALA A 64 3.37 -3.02 -0.06
N PRO A 65 3.60 -4.30 -0.38
CA PRO A 65 2.87 -5.40 0.22
C PRO A 65 2.89 -5.31 1.75
N ASN A 66 1.72 -5.21 2.37
CA ASN A 66 1.55 -5.03 3.81
C ASN A 66 2.31 -3.84 4.44
N TYR A 67 2.58 -2.78 3.67
CA TYR A 67 3.21 -1.56 4.14
C TYR A 67 2.37 -0.33 3.79
N CYS A 68 1.84 0.31 4.83
CA CYS A 68 1.04 1.52 4.71
C CYS A 68 1.91 2.77 4.89
N LYS A 69 1.83 3.71 3.96
CA LYS A 69 2.16 5.11 4.25
C LYS A 69 0.93 5.76 4.87
N CYS A 70 1.01 6.13 6.15
CA CYS A 70 -0.10 6.80 6.81
C CYS A 70 -0.31 8.23 6.28
N ASN A 71 -1.56 8.67 6.31
CA ASN A 71 -1.96 10.02 5.96
C ASN A 71 -1.38 11.03 6.96
N ASP A 72 -1.36 12.31 6.58
CA ASP A 72 -0.87 13.37 7.45
C ASP A 72 -1.63 13.39 8.78
N GLY A 73 -0.88 13.46 9.89
CA GLY A 73 -1.45 13.37 11.24
C GLY A 73 -1.71 11.94 11.73
N TYR A 74 -1.40 10.91 10.95
CA TYR A 74 -1.45 9.50 11.37
C TYR A 74 -0.06 8.89 11.42
N MET A 75 0.12 7.86 12.26
CA MET A 75 1.35 7.11 12.41
C MET A 75 1.09 5.60 12.35
N PHE A 76 2.04 4.84 11.83
CA PHE A 76 1.91 3.40 11.73
C PHE A 76 2.24 2.75 13.08
N GLN A 77 1.26 2.11 13.70
CA GLN A 77 1.39 1.43 14.99
C GLN A 77 0.59 0.14 14.98
N ASN A 78 1.20 -0.98 15.40
CA ASN A 78 0.56 -2.30 15.52
C ASN A 78 -0.19 -2.73 14.25
N GLY A 79 0.44 -2.55 13.08
CA GLY A 79 -0.15 -2.98 11.81
C GLY A 79 -1.25 -2.07 11.27
N ARG A 80 -1.44 -0.86 11.82
CA ARG A 80 -2.46 0.08 11.33
C ARG A 80 -2.03 1.53 11.43
N CYS A 81 -2.62 2.39 10.60
CA CYS A 81 -2.46 3.83 10.73
C CYS A 81 -3.39 4.37 11.81
N VAL A 82 -2.82 4.78 12.95
CA VAL A 82 -3.53 5.38 14.09
C VAL A 82 -3.30 6.89 14.12
N PRO A 83 -4.26 7.70 14.61
CA PRO A 83 -4.06 9.14 14.72
C PRO A 83 -2.88 9.46 15.65
N ASN A 84 -2.12 10.49 15.29
CA ASN A 84 -1.02 11.03 16.07
C ASN A 84 -1.51 12.24 16.88
N CYS A 85 -1.23 12.26 18.17
CA CYS A 85 -1.52 13.38 19.06
C CYS A 85 -0.22 13.83 19.73
N ASP A 86 0.19 15.07 19.48
CA ASP A 86 1.35 15.70 20.11
C ASP A 86 0.92 17.06 20.72
N PRO A 87 0.87 17.20 22.06
CA PRO A 87 1.27 16.21 23.06
C PRO A 87 0.30 15.02 23.14
N ALA A 88 0.79 13.90 23.69
CA ALA A 88 -0.02 12.72 23.93
C ALA A 88 -1.23 13.01 24.84
N CYS A 89 -2.38 12.38 24.54
CA CYS A 89 -3.59 12.50 25.34
C CYS A 89 -3.41 11.85 26.72
N ILE A 90 -3.49 12.63 27.80
CA ILE A 90 -3.50 12.12 29.17
C ILE A 90 -4.96 11.86 29.58
N ASN A 91 -5.25 10.65 30.08
CA ASN A 91 -6.61 10.20 30.43
C ASN A 91 -7.62 10.30 29.27
N GLY A 92 -7.12 10.15 28.04
CA GLY A 92 -7.92 10.19 26.82
C GLY A 92 -7.30 9.28 25.76
N GLU A 93 -8.06 9.03 24.73
CA GLU A 93 -7.60 8.37 23.51
C GLU A 93 -7.51 9.39 22.36
N CYS A 94 -6.54 9.20 21.48
CA CYS A 94 -6.43 10.01 20.27
C CYS A 94 -7.51 9.52 19.29
N SER A 95 -8.59 10.27 19.14
CA SER A 95 -9.73 9.91 18.28
C SER A 95 -9.52 10.37 16.83
N ASN A 96 -8.81 11.49 16.65
CA ASN A 96 -8.35 12.03 15.37
C ASN A 96 -6.97 12.69 15.57
N PRO A 97 -6.25 13.07 14.50
CA PRO A 97 -4.98 13.77 14.63
C PRO A 97 -5.11 15.02 15.52
N ASN A 98 -4.34 15.05 16.60
CA ASN A 98 -4.36 16.10 17.64
C ASN A 98 -5.74 16.33 18.31
N GLU A 99 -6.65 15.36 18.25
CA GLU A 99 -7.94 15.41 18.93
C GLU A 99 -8.03 14.28 19.98
N CYS A 100 -8.18 14.66 21.24
CA CYS A 100 -8.38 13.73 22.35
C CYS A 100 -9.86 13.56 22.66
N ALA A 101 -10.31 12.31 22.71
CA ALA A 101 -11.54 11.89 23.37
C ALA A 101 -11.21 11.50 24.82
N CYS A 102 -11.94 12.05 25.78
CA CYS A 102 -11.75 11.69 27.18
C CYS A 102 -12.19 10.25 27.43
N LEU A 103 -11.43 9.53 28.26
CA LEU A 103 -11.87 8.23 28.77
C LEU A 103 -13.10 8.41 29.67
N ASP A 104 -13.86 7.33 29.85
CA ASP A 104 -15.03 7.31 30.72
C ASP A 104 -14.71 7.87 32.13
N GLY A 105 -15.50 8.84 32.57
CA GLY A 105 -15.32 9.52 33.86
C GLY A 105 -14.39 10.74 33.83
N PHE A 106 -13.76 11.07 32.69
CA PHE A 106 -12.98 12.28 32.49
C PHE A 106 -13.74 13.29 31.61
N VAL A 107 -13.51 14.58 31.83
CA VAL A 107 -14.11 15.67 31.04
C VAL A 107 -13.03 16.62 30.56
N LYS A 108 -13.26 17.22 29.37
CA LYS A 108 -12.41 18.32 28.88
C LYS A 108 -12.54 19.50 29.85
N ASN A 109 -11.42 20.05 30.27
CA ASN A 109 -11.36 21.26 31.07
C ASN A 109 -11.45 22.50 30.19
#